data_AF-A0A3D3M1V1-F1
#
_entry.id   AF-A0A3D3M1V1-F1
#
_cell.length_a   1.000
_cell.length_b   1.000
_cell.length_c   1.000
_cell.angle_alpha   90.00
_cell.angle_beta   90.00
_cell.angle_gamma   90.00
#
_symmetry.space_group_name_H-M   'P 1'
#
loop_
_entity.id
_entity.type
_entity.pdbx_description
1 polymer ?
#
loop_
_entity_poly.entity_id
_entity_poly.type
_entity_poly.pdbx_seq_one_letter_code
_entity_poly.pdbx_strand_id
1 'polypeptide(L)' 'MELTPREKDKLLLFTAALLAERRRDRGLKLNYPEAVALISAAVMEGARDGRTVAELMNLGREVLGRDEVMEGVAEMI' A
#
# COMPACT_ATOMS: atom_id res chain seq x y z
N MET A 1 24.07 -7.74 -2.89
CA MET A 1 22.82 -7.89 -3.67
C MET A 1 22.99 -7.13 -4.97
N GLU A 2 22.72 -7.76 -6.11
CA GLU A 2 22.75 -7.13 -7.43
C GLU A 2 21.34 -6.68 -7.82
N LEU A 3 20.84 -5.65 -7.11
CA LEU A 3 19.47 -5.17 -7.30
C LEU A 3 19.34 -4.37 -8.60
N THR A 4 18.39 -4.78 -9.43
CA THR A 4 17.91 -4.02 -10.57
C THR A 4 17.29 -2.68 -10.13
N PRO A 5 17.22 -1.68 -11.00
CA PRO A 5 16.54 -0.42 -10.70
C PRO A 5 15.11 -0.62 -10.19
N ARG A 6 14.36 -1.54 -10.82
CA ARG A 6 12.98 -1.87 -10.43
C ARG A 6 12.87 -2.43 -9.01
N GLU A 7 13.83 -3.24 -8.58
CA GLU A 7 13.84 -3.78 -7.21
C GLU A 7 14.13 -2.67 -6.19
N LYS A 8 15.02 -1.72 -6.52
CA LYS A 8 15.26 -0.55 -5.67
C LYS A 8 14.02 0.33 -5.56
N ASP A 9 13.29 0.56 -6.65
CA ASP A 9 12.04 1.34 -6.63
C ASP A 9 10.98 0.68 -5.74
N LYS A 10 10.87 -0.65 -5.76
CA LYS A 10 9.97 -1.39 -4.87
C LYS A 10 10.36 -1.27 -3.40
N LEU A 11 11.66 -1.16 -3.08
CA LEU A 11 12.10 -0.87 -1.71
C LEU A 11 11.69 0.53 -1.25
N LEU A 12 11.71 1.53 -2.15
CA LEU A 12 11.20 2.87 -1.85
C LEU A 12 9.69 2.85 -1.61
N LEU A 13 8.94 2.13 -2.43
CA LEU A 13 7.50 1.92 -2.25
C LEU A 13 7.18 1.28 -0.89
N PHE A 14 7.91 0.23 -0.51
CA PHE A 14 7.78 -0.41 0.80
C PHE A 14 8.10 0.57 1.95
N THR A 15 9.14 1.39 1.80
CA THR A 15 9.50 2.41 2.79
C THR A 15 8.37 3.45 2.96
N ALA A 16 7.74 3.87 1.86
CA ALA A 16 6.58 4.77 1.90
C ALA A 16 5.37 4.12 2.61
N ALA A 17 5.13 2.84 2.37
CA ALA A 17 4.06 2.08 3.04
C ALA A 17 4.29 1.98 4.55
N LEU A 18 5.52 1.69 5.00
CA LEU A 18 5.87 1.67 6.43
C LEU A 18 5.67 3.04 7.10
N LEU A 19 5.97 4.13 6.38
CA LEU A 19 5.71 5.47 6.87
C LEU A 19 4.20 5.76 7.00
N ALA A 20 3.41 5.33 6.00
CA ALA A 20 1.97 5.45 6.00
C ALA A 20 1.32 4.65 7.15
N GLU A 21 1.73 3.40 7.34
CA GLU A 21 1.28 2.55 8.45
C GLU A 21 1.51 3.23 9.81
N ARG A 22 2.74 3.70 10.07
CA ARG A 22 3.06 4.43 11.31
C ARG A 22 2.25 5.70 11.48
N ARG A 23 1.85 6.39 10.40
CA ARG A 23 0.98 7.58 10.47
C ARG A 23 -0.44 7.17 10.85
N ARG A 24 -0.97 6.12 10.21
CA ARG A 24 -2.27 5.53 10.50
C ARG A 24 -2.38 5.05 11.95
N ASP A 25 -1.36 4.36 12.45
CA ASP A 25 -1.34 3.85 13.84
C ASP A 25 -1.37 4.97 14.89
N ARG A 26 -0.97 6.19 14.51
CA ARG A 26 -1.12 7.40 15.34
C ARG A 26 -2.47 8.10 15.18
N GLY A 27 -3.40 7.51 14.43
CA GLY A 27 -4.74 8.05 14.17
C GLY A 27 -4.81 9.10 13.07
N LEU A 28 -3.78 9.23 12.21
CA LEU A 28 -3.83 10.16 11.08
C LEU A 28 -4.56 9.52 9.90
N LYS A 29 -5.44 10.29 9.28
CA LYS A 29 -6.02 9.94 7.98
C LYS A 29 -4.97 10.04 6.89
N LEU A 30 -4.90 9.02 6.04
CA LEU A 30 -3.89 8.92 5.00
C LEU A 30 -4.19 9.84 3.81
N ASN A 31 -3.16 10.45 3.25
CA ASN A 31 -3.25 11.16 1.98
C ASN A 31 -3.12 10.20 0.78
N TYR A 32 -3.23 10.73 -0.44
CA TYR A 32 -3.17 9.95 -1.68
C TYR A 32 -1.92 9.05 -1.81
N PRO A 33 -0.67 9.55 -1.74
CA PRO A 33 0.51 8.69 -1.91
C PRO A 33 0.66 7.67 -0.77
N GLU A 34 0.23 7.99 0.45
CA GLU A 34 0.23 7.05 1.57
C GLU A 34 -0.74 5.88 1.34
N ALA A 35 -1.97 6.17 0.90
CA ALA A 35 -2.97 5.17 0.59
C ALA A 35 -2.50 4.23 -0.54
N VAL A 36 -1.98 4.80 -1.63
CA VAL A 36 -1.44 4.03 -2.76
C VAL A 36 -0.26 3.16 -2.32
N ALA A 37 0.66 3.70 -1.52
CA ALA A 37 1.82 2.95 -1.03
C ALA A 37 1.38 1.75 -0.16
N LEU A 38 0.45 1.97 0.77
CA LEU A 38 -0.04 0.93 1.68
C LEU A 38 -0.74 -0.21 0.93
N ILE A 39 -1.66 0.12 0.00
CA ILE A 39 -2.35 -0.86 -0.84
C ILE A 39 -1.34 -1.64 -1.70
N SER A 40 -0.40 -0.93 -2.33
CA SER A 40 0.60 -1.56 -3.19
C SER A 40 1.51 -2.52 -2.43
N ALA A 41 1.95 -2.14 -1.22
CA ALA A 41 2.75 -3.01 -0.37
C ALA A 41 1.99 -4.29 0.02
N ALA A 42 0.72 -4.17 0.42
CA ALA A 42 -0.12 -5.33 0.75
C ALA A 42 -0.24 -6.31 -0.42
N VAL A 43 -0.42 -5.80 -1.65
CA VAL A 43 -0.48 -6.62 -2.86
C VAL A 43 0.87 -7.29 -3.16
N MET A 44 2.00 -6.58 -3.02
CA MET A 44 3.33 -7.14 -3.23
C MET A 44 3.66 -8.25 -2.23
N GLU A 45 3.33 -8.06 -0.94
CA GLU A 45 3.54 -9.06 0.09
C GLU A 45 2.62 -10.26 -0.12
N GLY A 46 1.36 -10.05 -0.50
CA GLY A 46 0.47 -11.16 -0.84
C GLY A 46 0.95 -11.96 -2.06
N ALA A 47 1.55 -11.30 -3.05
CA ALA A 47 2.20 -12.00 -4.17
C ALA A 47 3.42 -12.80 -3.69
N ARG A 48 4.18 -12.27 -2.72
CA ARG A 48 5.31 -12.97 -2.09
C ARG A 48 4.86 -14.20 -1.30
N ASP A 49 3.68 -14.14 -0.69
CA ASP A 49 3.01 -15.26 0.00
C ASP A 49 2.46 -16.33 -0.95
N GLY A 50 2.51 -16.10 -2.26
CA GLY A 50 2.04 -17.05 -3.27
C GLY A 50 0.53 -16.98 -3.54
N ARG A 51 -0.14 -15.88 -3.15
CA ARG A 51 -1.55 -15.66 -3.48
C ARG A 51 -1.73 -15.46 -4.99
N THR A 52 -2.88 -15.90 -5.48
CA THR A 52 -3.30 -15.70 -6.86
C THR A 52 -3.66 -14.25 -7.13
N VAL A 53 -3.62 -13.85 -8.41
CA VAL A 53 -4.04 -12.51 -8.84
C VAL A 53 -5.48 -12.21 -8.39
N ALA A 54 -6.39 -13.18 -8.47
CA ALA A 54 -7.79 -13.00 -8.06
C ALA A 54 -7.91 -12.71 -6.55
N GLU A 55 -7.15 -13.41 -5.72
CA GLU A 55 -7.10 -13.14 -4.27
C GLU A 55 -6.53 -11.75 -3.99
N LEU A 56 -5.50 -11.33 -4.72
CA LEU A 56 -4.89 -10.00 -4.56
C LEU A 56 -5.81 -8.86 -5.00
N MET A 57 -6.64 -9.07 -6.03
CA MET A 57 -7.67 -8.11 -6.44
C MET A 57 -8.75 -7.91 -5.37
N ASN A 58 -9.04 -8.95 -4.59
CA ASN A 58 -9.94 -8.83 -3.44
C ASN A 58 -9.23 -8.15 -2.27
N LEU A 59 -8.03 -8.64 -1.91
CA LEU A 59 -7.21 -8.08 -0.83
C LEU A 59 -7.01 -6.57 -0.98
N GLY A 60 -6.67 -6.08 -2.17
CA GLY A 60 -6.43 -4.66 -2.42
C GLY A 60 -7.61 -3.75 -2.05
N ARG A 61 -8.85 -4.27 -2.06
CA ARG A 61 -10.07 -3.54 -1.70
C ARG A 61 -10.36 -3.55 -0.20
N GLU A 62 -9.70 -4.41 0.56
CA GLU A 62 -9.89 -4.60 2.00
C GLU A 62 -8.80 -3.92 2.84
N VAL A 63 -7.75 -3.37 2.21
CA VAL A 63 -6.60 -2.77 2.91
C VAL A 63 -6.95 -1.47 3.63
N LEU A 64 -7.83 -0.66 3.04
CA LEU A 64 -8.19 0.67 3.55
C LEU A 64 -9.69 0.95 3.39
N GLY A 65 -10.30 1.44 4.46
CA GLY A 65 -11.62 2.04 4.49
C GLY A 65 -11.62 3.51 4.11
N ARG A 66 -12.80 4.03 3.74
CA ARG A 66 -13.00 5.46 3.39
C ARG A 66 -12.74 6.41 4.55
N ASP A 67 -12.90 5.93 5.78
CA ASP A 67 -12.68 6.68 7.01
C ASP A 67 -11.20 6.78 7.41
N GLU A 68 -10.35 5.89 6.88
CA GLU A 68 -8.89 5.86 7.11
C GLU A 68 -8.12 6.84 6.20
N VAL A 69 -8.78 7.44 5.21
CA VAL A 69 -8.17 8.38 4.24
C VAL A 69 -8.76 9.79 4.35
N MET A 70 -8.01 10.78 3.90
CA MET A 70 -8.46 12.16 3.80
C MET A 70 -9.63 12.29 2.81
N GLU A 71 -10.44 13.35 2.96
CA GLU A 71 -11.55 13.65 2.05
C GLU A 71 -11.09 13.72 0.59
N GLY A 72 -11.84 13.09 -0.31
CA GLY A 72 -11.56 13.04 -1.74
C GLY A 72 -10.55 11.98 -2.18
N VAL A 73 -9.77 11.39 -1.26
CA VAL A 73 -8.74 10.39 -1.63
C VAL A 73 -9.38 9.10 -2.17
N ALA A 74 -10.53 8.69 -1.62
CA ALA A 74 -11.24 7.49 -2.05
C ALA A 74 -11.82 7.60 -3.48
N GLU A 75 -12.03 8.80 -3.99
CA GLU A 75 -12.47 9.06 -5.36
C GLU A 75 -11.29 9.14 -6.35
N MET A 76 -10.07 9.27 -5.84
CA MET A 76 -8.85 9.36 -6.66
C MET A 76 -8.22 8.00 -6.96
N ILE A 77 -8.63 6.92 -6.26
CA ILE A 77 -8.02 5.58 -6.31
C ILE A 77 -9.04 4.55 -6.79
#